data_AF-A0A9J6CVR2-F1
#
_entry.id   AF-A0A9J6CVR2-F1
#
_cell.length_a   1.000
_cell.length_b   1.000
_cell.length_c   1.000
_cell.angle_alpha   90.00
_cell.angle_beta   90.00
_cell.angle_gamma   90.00
#
_symmetry.space_group_name_H-M   'P 1'
#
loop_
_entity.id
_entity.type
_entity.pdbx_description
1 polymer ?
#
loop_
_entity_poly.entity_id
_entity_poly.type
_entity_poly.pdbx_seq_one_letter_code
_entity_poly.pdbx_strand_id
1 'polypeptide(L)'
;MAFAGITPPDPFLPTPGCPVQPWFRWQDMFKVYLLASGASGFSSERRKALLLHSLGPEVQRIFNTLSISQAAEKTEEGGTGATPDVYDSAVAALAKHFDATCNLVVERDRFHRRIQFPGAFIQEYVTALTELAAICSFMSQEE
;
A
#
# COMPACT_ATOMS: atom_id res chain seq x y z
N MET A 1 -6.78 24.87 8.42
CA MET A 1 -5.42 24.72 7.86
C MET A 1 -5.54 23.94 6.56
N ALA A 2 -5.33 24.60 5.43
CA ALA A 2 -5.29 23.93 4.13
C ALA A 2 -3.94 23.19 4.02
N PHE A 3 -3.96 21.96 3.51
CA PHE A 3 -2.75 21.31 3.02
C PHE A 3 -2.08 22.27 2.03
N ALA A 4 -0.77 22.45 2.12
CA ALA A 4 -0.02 23.46 1.38
C ALA A 4 -0.05 23.20 -0.13
N GLY A 5 -1.17 23.41 -0.82
CA GLY A 5 -1.35 23.21 -2.27
C GLY A 5 -1.05 21.81 -2.83
N ILE A 6 -0.50 20.91 -2.02
CA ILE A 6 -0.11 19.55 -2.40
C ILE A 6 -1.36 18.68 -2.39
N THR A 7 -1.63 18.08 -3.53
CA THR A 7 -2.72 17.12 -3.68
C THR A 7 -2.34 15.80 -3.00
N PRO A 8 -3.30 15.14 -2.31
CA PRO A 8 -3.08 13.78 -1.83
C PRO A 8 -2.76 12.84 -3.01
N PRO A 9 -2.08 11.71 -2.76
CA PRO A 9 -1.87 10.70 -3.79
C PRO A 9 -3.20 10.17 -4.31
N ASP A 10 -3.19 9.66 -5.54
CA ASP A 10 -4.38 9.05 -6.13
C ASP A 10 -4.91 7.92 -5.23
N PRO A 11 -6.24 7.76 -5.12
CA PRO A 11 -6.84 6.72 -4.29
C PRO A 11 -6.31 5.33 -4.64
N PHE A 12 -5.86 4.59 -3.63
CA PHE A 12 -5.34 3.24 -3.82
C PHE A 12 -6.41 2.27 -4.35
N LEU A 13 -7.61 2.34 -3.76
CA LEU A 13 -8.78 1.57 -4.18
C LEU A 13 -10.04 2.44 -4.10
N PRO A 14 -10.44 3.09 -5.21
CA PRO A 14 -11.70 3.81 -5.28
C PRO A 14 -12.90 2.88 -5.47
N THR A 15 -12.70 1.70 -6.08
CA THR A 15 -13.73 0.71 -6.39
C THR A 15 -13.30 -0.70 -5.98
N PRO A 16 -14.24 -1.61 -5.65
CA PRO A 16 -13.89 -2.99 -5.30
C PRO A 16 -13.11 -3.65 -6.44
N GLY A 17 -11.99 -4.30 -6.13
CA GLY A 17 -11.18 -4.99 -7.13
C GLY A 17 -9.70 -5.06 -6.76
N CYS A 18 -8.87 -5.34 -7.77
CA CYS A 18 -7.42 -5.36 -7.62
C CYS A 18 -6.87 -3.93 -7.63
N PRO A 19 -5.95 -3.59 -6.71
CA PRO A 19 -5.31 -2.28 -6.73
C PRO A 19 -4.50 -2.11 -8.02
N VAL A 20 -4.49 -0.89 -8.55
CA VAL A 20 -3.78 -0.56 -9.81
C VAL A 20 -2.27 -0.63 -9.62
N GLN A 21 -1.80 -0.39 -8.39
CA GLN A 21 -0.39 -0.46 -8.02
C GLN A 21 -0.21 -1.27 -6.73
N PRO A 22 0.99 -1.83 -6.49
CA PRO A 22 1.29 -2.52 -5.24
C PRO A 22 1.17 -1.62 -4.02
N TRP A 23 0.82 -2.21 -2.87
CA TRP A 23 0.69 -1.49 -1.60
C TRP A 23 1.95 -0.72 -1.22
N PHE A 24 3.14 -1.35 -1.30
CA PHE A 24 4.41 -0.72 -0.91
C PHE A 24 4.67 0.58 -1.68
N ARG A 25 4.39 0.58 -2.99
CA ARG A 25 4.60 1.73 -3.88
C ARG A 25 3.68 2.89 -3.50
N TRP A 26 2.40 2.60 -3.29
CA TRP A 26 1.45 3.61 -2.85
C TRP A 26 1.81 4.16 -1.45
N GLN A 27 2.23 3.28 -0.54
CA GLN A 27 2.65 3.67 0.81
C GLN A 27 3.84 4.64 0.79
N ASP A 28 4.83 4.42 -0.10
CA ASP A 28 5.97 5.33 -0.24
C ASP A 28 5.56 6.70 -0.78
N MET A 29 4.65 6.74 -1.78
CA MET A 29 4.06 8.01 -2.23
C MET A 29 3.35 8.75 -1.09
N PHE A 30 2.61 8.03 -0.26
CA PHE A 30 1.91 8.61 0.88
C PHE A 30 2.88 9.14 1.96
N LYS A 31 4.00 8.46 2.22
CA LYS A 31 5.06 8.96 3.13
C LYS A 31 5.64 10.27 2.62
N VAL A 32 5.94 10.37 1.31
CA VAL A 32 6.44 11.60 0.70
C VAL A 32 5.40 12.72 0.83
N TYR A 33 4.12 12.43 0.60
CA TYR A 33 3.03 13.38 0.81
C TYR A 33 2.94 13.87 2.27
N LEU A 34 3.05 12.97 3.25
CA LEU A 34 3.06 13.34 4.66
C LEU A 34 4.23 14.27 5.02
N LEU A 35 5.42 14.00 4.46
CA LEU A 35 6.59 14.84 4.68
C LEU A 35 6.42 16.21 4.00
N ALA A 36 6.02 16.24 2.73
CA ALA A 36 5.88 17.47 1.95
C ALA A 36 4.76 18.38 2.47
N SER A 37 3.67 17.81 2.97
CA SER A 37 2.56 18.57 3.56
C SER A 37 2.80 19.04 4.99
N GLY A 38 3.87 18.59 5.64
CA GLY A 38 4.10 18.81 7.07
C GLY A 38 3.18 17.99 7.99
N ALA A 39 2.37 17.09 7.44
CA ALA A 39 1.48 16.22 8.20
C ALA A 39 2.21 15.11 8.97
N SER A 40 3.50 14.92 8.71
CA SER A 40 4.37 14.04 9.50
C SER A 40 4.41 14.42 10.99
N GLY A 41 4.28 15.70 11.33
CA GLY A 41 4.24 16.19 12.70
C GLY A 41 2.87 16.07 13.39
N PHE A 42 1.84 15.54 12.72
CA PHE A 42 0.51 15.40 13.32
C PHE A 42 0.43 14.21 14.28
N SER A 43 -0.58 14.25 15.16
CA SER A 43 -0.89 13.11 16.04
C SER A 43 -1.09 11.82 15.25
N SER A 44 -0.78 10.70 15.88
CA SER A 44 -1.00 9.34 15.37
C SER A 44 -2.40 9.15 14.77
N GLU A 45 -3.43 9.61 15.49
CA GLU A 45 -4.82 9.52 15.04
C GLU A 45 -5.09 10.35 13.78
N ARG A 46 -4.52 11.54 13.69
CA ARG A 46 -4.70 12.41 12.53
C ARG A 46 -3.95 11.87 11.31
N ARG A 47 -2.76 11.29 11.49
CA ARG A 47 -2.04 10.58 10.43
C ARG A 47 -2.83 9.37 9.94
N LYS A 48 -3.43 8.58 10.84
CA LYS A 48 -4.34 7.48 10.49
C LYS A 48 -5.56 7.96 9.71
N ALA A 49 -6.22 9.03 10.17
CA ALA A 49 -7.37 9.58 9.47
C ALA A 49 -6.99 10.04 8.05
N LEU A 50 -5.81 10.65 7.90
CA LEU A 50 -5.31 11.09 6.59
C LEU A 50 -4.96 9.93 5.66
N LEU A 51 -4.39 8.85 6.21
CA LEU A 51 -4.14 7.60 5.50
C LEU A 51 -5.46 7.04 4.95
N LEU A 52 -6.45 6.84 5.81
CA LEU A 52 -7.76 6.29 5.43
C LEU A 52 -8.51 7.21 4.46
N HIS A 53 -8.34 8.52 4.56
CA HIS A 53 -8.92 9.47 3.60
C HIS A 53 -8.28 9.36 2.21
N SER A 54 -6.94 9.24 2.15
CA SER A 54 -6.19 9.21 0.90
C SER A 54 -6.30 7.86 0.19
N LEU A 55 -6.56 6.78 0.91
CA LEU A 55 -6.70 5.43 0.35
C LEU A 55 -7.99 5.22 -0.46
N GLY A 56 -9.07 5.95 -0.12
CA GLY A 56 -10.37 5.84 -0.75
C GLY A 56 -11.39 5.01 0.05
N PRO A 57 -12.67 5.03 -0.39
CA PRO A 57 -13.81 4.49 0.37
C PRO A 57 -13.78 2.97 0.53
N GLU A 58 -13.25 2.23 -0.44
CA GLU A 58 -13.20 0.77 -0.36
C GLU A 58 -12.20 0.28 0.67
N VAL A 59 -11.06 0.97 0.81
CA VAL A 59 -10.09 0.63 1.85
C VAL A 59 -10.63 0.94 3.23
N GLN A 60 -11.44 1.99 3.38
CA GLN A 60 -12.14 2.25 4.65
C GLN A 60 -13.10 1.12 5.01
N ARG A 61 -13.85 0.59 4.04
CA ARG A 61 -14.73 -0.58 4.25
C ARG A 61 -13.93 -1.80 4.71
N ILE A 62 -12.84 -2.12 4.00
CA ILE A 62 -11.93 -3.24 4.34
C ILE A 62 -11.36 -3.04 5.75
N PHE A 63 -10.86 -1.85 6.05
CA PHE A 63 -10.25 -1.54 7.35
C PHE A 63 -11.25 -1.68 8.50
N ASN A 64 -12.50 -1.25 8.31
CA ASN A 64 -13.56 -1.42 9.30
C ASN A 64 -13.85 -2.90 9.54
N THR A 65 -13.94 -3.72 8.50
CA THR A 65 -14.13 -5.18 8.63
C THR A 65 -12.95 -5.83 9.38
N LEU A 66 -11.72 -5.49 9.01
CA LEU A 66 -10.51 -5.99 9.69
C LEU A 66 -10.48 -5.59 11.18
N SER A 67 -10.86 -4.34 11.49
CA SER A 67 -10.91 -3.84 12.86
C SER A 67 -11.93 -4.58 13.71
N ILE A 68 -13.08 -4.93 13.14
CA ILE A 68 -14.11 -5.75 13.82
C ILE A 68 -13.58 -7.15 14.10
N SER A 69 -12.92 -7.79 13.14
CA SER A 69 -12.31 -9.12 13.33
C SER A 69 -11.22 -9.10 14.40
N GLN A 70 -10.35 -8.09 14.41
CA GLN A 70 -9.30 -7.93 15.42
C GLN A 70 -9.85 -7.63 16.82
N ALA A 71 -10.98 -6.93 16.93
CA ALA A 71 -11.64 -6.69 18.21
C ALA A 71 -12.26 -7.97 18.78
N ALA A 72 -12.75 -8.87 17.93
CA ALA A 72 -13.23 -10.19 18.35
C ALA A 72 -12.07 -11.07 18.88
N GLU A 73 -10.93 -11.08 18.20
CA GLU A 73 -9.76 -11.90 18.56
C GLU A 73 -9.02 -11.41 19.83
N LYS A 74 -8.98 -10.09 20.08
CA LYS A 74 -8.33 -9.50 21.27
C LYS A 74 -9.04 -9.79 22.59
N THR A 75 -10.19 -10.46 22.58
CA THR A 75 -10.88 -10.88 23.82
C THR A 75 -10.16 -12.06 24.50
N GLU A 76 -9.23 -12.76 23.80
CA GLU A 76 -8.63 -14.00 24.33
C GLU A 76 -7.15 -13.92 24.73
N GLU A 77 -6.37 -12.93 24.29
CA GLU A 77 -4.94 -12.85 24.65
C GLU A 77 -4.56 -11.51 25.31
N GLY A 78 -4.45 -11.55 26.65
CA GLY A 78 -3.81 -10.51 27.44
C GLY A 78 -2.31 -10.46 27.18
N GLY A 79 -1.88 -9.51 26.34
CA GLY A 79 -0.47 -9.31 25.98
C GLY A 79 0.01 -7.90 26.28
N THR A 80 0.82 -7.78 27.33
CA THR A 80 1.60 -6.60 27.73
C THR A 80 2.72 -6.31 26.73
N GLY A 81 2.85 -5.06 26.27
CA GLY A 81 4.04 -4.59 25.56
C GLY A 81 3.74 -3.40 24.64
N ALA A 82 4.29 -2.24 24.98
CA ALA A 82 4.35 -0.98 24.22
C ALA A 82 3.24 -0.78 23.17
N THR A 83 2.23 0.04 23.49
CA THR A 83 1.19 0.44 22.53
C THR A 83 1.84 0.92 21.23
N PRO A 84 1.77 0.15 20.13
CA PRO A 84 2.30 0.61 18.86
C PRO A 84 1.50 1.85 18.46
N ASP A 85 2.15 2.79 17.77
CA ASP A 85 1.50 3.98 17.25
C ASP A 85 0.24 3.55 16.46
N VAL A 86 -0.90 4.19 16.76
CA VAL A 86 -2.20 3.94 16.12
C VAL A 86 -2.10 4.02 14.59
N TYR A 87 -1.18 4.83 14.08
CA TYR A 87 -0.85 4.90 12.67
C TYR A 87 -0.13 3.63 12.18
N ASP A 88 0.96 3.23 12.85
CA ASP A 88 1.78 2.09 12.43
C ASP A 88 1.01 0.78 12.47
N SER A 89 0.15 0.59 13.48
CA SER A 89 -0.74 -0.56 13.56
C SER A 89 -1.74 -0.63 12.40
N ALA A 90 -2.29 0.51 11.98
CA ALA A 90 -3.20 0.58 10.84
C ALA A 90 -2.49 0.27 9.52
N VAL A 91 -1.28 0.79 9.33
CA VAL A 91 -0.42 0.52 8.17
C VAL A 91 -0.09 -0.98 8.08
N ALA A 92 0.30 -1.60 9.20
CA ALA A 92 0.64 -3.03 9.24
C ALA A 92 -0.55 -3.93 8.92
N ALA A 93 -1.75 -3.62 9.45
CA ALA A 93 -2.96 -4.37 9.18
C ALA A 93 -3.34 -4.33 7.68
N LEU A 94 -3.22 -3.15 7.05
CA LEU A 94 -3.48 -2.99 5.63
C LEU A 94 -2.43 -3.69 4.76
N ALA A 95 -1.14 -3.57 5.11
CA ALA A 95 -0.06 -4.25 4.42
C ALA A 95 -0.30 -5.77 4.40
N LYS A 96 -0.62 -6.38 5.56
CA LYS A 96 -0.92 -7.82 5.66
C LYS A 96 -2.09 -8.23 4.76
N HIS A 97 -3.14 -7.43 4.70
CA HIS A 97 -4.32 -7.72 3.87
C HIS A 97 -3.98 -7.66 2.37
N PHE A 98 -3.27 -6.62 1.94
CA PHE A 98 -2.96 -6.43 0.53
C PHE A 98 -1.86 -7.37 0.02
N ASP A 99 -0.85 -7.68 0.85
CA ASP A 99 0.16 -8.70 0.51
C ASP A 99 -0.46 -10.08 0.32
N ALA A 100 -1.44 -10.45 1.16
CA ALA A 100 -2.16 -11.72 1.03
C ALA A 100 -3.08 -11.77 -0.20
N THR A 101 -3.54 -10.62 -0.69
CA THR A 101 -4.53 -10.53 -1.78
C THR A 101 -3.88 -10.35 -3.17
N CYS A 102 -2.59 -10.01 -3.24
CA CYS A 102 -1.86 -9.90 -4.50
C CYS A 102 -1.80 -11.27 -5.21
N ASN A 103 -2.54 -11.40 -6.31
CA ASN A 103 -2.52 -12.61 -7.11
C ASN A 103 -1.23 -12.69 -7.94
N LEU A 104 -0.24 -13.42 -7.43
CA LEU A 104 1.06 -13.62 -8.08
C LEU A 104 0.94 -14.15 -9.53
N VAL A 105 -0.14 -14.89 -9.85
CA VAL A 105 -0.37 -15.38 -11.22
C VAL A 105 -0.63 -14.23 -12.18
N VAL A 106 -1.42 -13.24 -11.76
CA VAL A 106 -1.73 -12.05 -12.57
C VAL A 106 -0.48 -11.20 -12.77
N GLU A 107 0.32 -11.00 -11.73
CA GLU A 107 1.55 -10.20 -11.84
C GLU A 107 2.60 -10.88 -12.72
N ARG A 108 2.73 -12.21 -12.63
CA ARG A 108 3.62 -12.98 -13.52
C ARG A 108 3.14 -12.96 -14.97
N ASP A 109 1.83 -13.04 -15.22
CA ASP A 109 1.28 -12.87 -16.57
C ASP A 109 1.55 -11.46 -17.12
N ARG A 110 1.40 -10.41 -16.30
CA ARG A 110 1.78 -9.03 -16.68
C ARG A 110 3.25 -8.90 -17.03
N PHE A 111 4.15 -9.53 -16.25
CA PHE A 111 5.57 -9.55 -16.54
C PHE A 111 5.85 -10.23 -17.89
N HIS A 112 5.29 -11.42 -18.14
CA HIS A 112 5.50 -12.16 -19.39
C HIS A 112 4.89 -11.46 -20.62
N ARG A 113 3.82 -10.68 -20.44
CA ARG A 113 3.19 -9.91 -21.53
C ARG A 113 3.90 -8.60 -21.83
N ARG A 114 4.90 -8.19 -21.03
CA ARG A 114 5.58 -6.92 -21.21
C ARG A 114 6.48 -6.95 -22.44
N ILE A 115 6.06 -6.28 -23.51
CA ILE A 115 6.83 -6.08 -24.73
C ILE A 115 7.46 -4.68 -24.77
N GLN A 116 8.63 -4.56 -25.41
CA GLN A 116 9.21 -3.26 -25.71
C GLN A 116 8.37 -2.59 -26.81
N PHE A 117 7.87 -1.38 -26.54
CA PHE A 117 7.11 -0.63 -27.55
C PHE A 117 8.03 -0.20 -28.71
N PRO A 118 7.52 -0.16 -29.96
CA PRO A 118 8.26 0.39 -31.08
C PRO A 118 8.69 1.83 -30.79
N GLY A 119 10.00 2.10 -30.77
CA GLY A 119 10.58 3.41 -30.49
C GLY A 119 10.90 3.70 -29.02
N ALA A 120 10.59 2.81 -28.07
CA ALA A 120 11.00 2.96 -26.68
C ALA A 120 12.48 2.60 -26.48
N PHE A 121 13.15 3.30 -25.57
CA PHE A 121 14.55 3.00 -25.26
C PHE A 121 14.65 1.67 -24.50
N ILE A 122 15.73 0.93 -24.73
CA ILE A 122 15.99 -0.35 -24.05
C ILE A 122 16.05 -0.14 -22.52
N GLN A 123 16.61 0.99 -22.08
CA GLN A 123 16.69 1.33 -20.66
C GLN A 123 15.30 1.41 -20.01
N GLU A 124 14.35 2.11 -20.63
CA GLU A 124 12.97 2.21 -20.12
C GLU A 124 12.28 0.84 -20.06
N TYR A 125 12.54 -0.02 -21.04
CA TYR A 125 12.02 -1.38 -21.04
C TYR A 125 12.60 -2.22 -19.90
N VAL A 126 13.92 -2.18 -19.70
CA VAL A 126 14.60 -2.89 -18.61
C VAL A 126 14.12 -2.38 -17.25
N THR A 127 14.00 -1.06 -17.07
CA THR A 127 13.47 -0.48 -15.82
C THR A 127 12.06 -1.00 -15.54
N ALA A 128 11.16 -0.95 -16.52
CA ALA A 128 9.80 -1.45 -16.37
C ALA A 128 9.76 -2.97 -16.04
N LEU A 129 10.63 -3.78 -16.67
CA LEU A 129 10.74 -5.20 -16.34
C LEU A 129 11.24 -5.43 -14.92
N THR A 130 12.26 -4.69 -14.47
CA THR A 130 12.78 -4.83 -13.10
C THR A 130 11.73 -4.48 -12.05
N GLU A 131 10.91 -3.46 -12.31
CA GLU A 131 9.80 -3.10 -11.43
C GLU A 131 8.73 -4.20 -11.34
N LEU A 132 8.36 -4.80 -12.47
CA LEU A 132 7.39 -5.90 -12.50
C LEU A 132 7.95 -7.16 -11.83
N ALA A 133 9.23 -7.46 -12.04
CA ALA A 133 9.91 -8.61 -11.44
C ALA A 133 9.93 -8.54 -9.90
N ALA A 134 10.11 -7.34 -9.33
CA ALA A 134 10.09 -7.12 -7.88
C ALA A 134 8.79 -7.55 -7.21
N ILE A 135 7.66 -7.56 -7.95
CA ILE A 135 6.33 -7.93 -7.46
C ILE A 135 6.06 -9.43 -7.64
N CYS A 136 6.72 -10.07 -8.60
CA CYS A 136 6.43 -11.44 -9.01
C CYS A 136 6.98 -12.53 -8.06
N SER A 137 7.68 -12.12 -6.99
CA SER A 137 8.39 -13.00 -6.06
C SER A 137 9.15 -14.11 -6.80
N PHE A 138 9.87 -13.73 -7.86
CA PHE A 138 10.82 -14.63 -8.50
C PHE A 138 11.89 -14.89 -7.44
N MET A 139 11.87 -16.08 -6.83
CA MET A 139 12.94 -16.46 -5.92
C MET A 139 14.25 -16.30 -6.66
N SER A 140 15.25 -15.70 -6.04
CA SER A 140 16.61 -15.68 -6.56
C SER A 140 17.00 -17.13 -6.83
N GLN A 141 16.95 -17.58 -8.08
CA GLN A 141 17.69 -18.75 -8.49
C GLN A 141 19.15 -18.30 -8.48
N GLU A 142 19.74 -18.28 -7.29
CA GLU A 142 21.18 -18.43 -7.16
C GLU A 142 21.46 -19.89 -7.56
N GLU A 143 21.88 -20.06 -8.81
CA GLU A 143 22.65 -21.24 -9.25
C GLU A 143 24.07 -21.18 -8.68
#